data_AF-A0A3A4WGD4-F1
#
_entry.id   AF-A0A3A4WGD4-F1
#
_cell.length_a   1.000
_cell.length_b   1.000
_cell.length_c   1.000
_cell.angle_alpha   90.00
_cell.angle_beta   90.00
_cell.angle_gamma   90.00
#
_symmetry.space_group_name_H-M   'P 1'
#
loop_
_entity.id
_entity.type
_entity.pdbx_description
1 polymer ?
#
loop_
_entity_poly.entity_id
_entity_poly.type
_entity_poly.pdbx_seq_one_letter_code
_entity_poly.pdbx_strand_id
1 'polypeptide(L)'
;MGLFSAIYGLGLRCRKFFVKPQTLPVKVISVGNLTLGGTGKTPAVIAIAQEAKERGFMPCILTRGYKGKSKGPCWIGEGRGARGK
;
A
#
# COMPACT_ATOMS: atom_id res chain seq x y z
N MET A 1 -25.25 -4.65 15.63
CA MET A 1 -24.54 -4.16 14.42
C MET A 1 -24.33 -2.64 14.40
N GLY A 2 -25.27 -1.81 14.91
CA GLY A 2 -25.16 -0.33 14.81
C GLY A 2 -24.10 0.35 15.70
N LEU A 3 -24.02 0.00 16.98
CA LEU A 3 -23.13 0.71 17.93
C LEU A 3 -21.64 0.54 17.62
N PHE A 4 -21.19 -0.69 17.35
CA PHE A 4 -19.79 -0.95 16.98
C PHE A 4 -19.40 -0.27 15.66
N SER A 5 -20.30 -0.22 14.68
CA SER A 5 -20.08 0.48 13.42
C SER A 5 -19.99 2.00 13.61
N ALA A 6 -20.87 2.56 14.46
CA ALA A 6 -20.85 3.98 14.80
C ALA A 6 -19.56 4.39 15.51
N ILE A 7 -19.10 3.59 16.49
CA ILE A 7 -17.83 3.82 17.20
C ILE A 7 -16.64 3.74 16.23
N TYR A 8 -16.61 2.73 15.35
CA TYR A 8 -15.56 2.58 14.35
C TYR A 8 -15.56 3.75 13.35
N GLY A 9 -16.73 4.17 12.87
CA GLY A 9 -16.91 5.31 11.99
C GLY A 9 -16.46 6.63 12.63
N LEU A 10 -16.82 6.86 13.90
CA LEU A 10 -16.36 8.03 14.66
C LEU A 10 -14.84 8.02 14.84
N GLY A 11 -14.26 6.85 15.16
CA GLY A 11 -12.80 6.69 15.26
C GLY A 11 -12.07 7.02 13.95
N LEU A 12 -12.60 6.57 12.80
CA LEU A 12 -12.04 6.92 11.48
C LEU A 12 -12.15 8.43 11.19
N ARG A 13 -13.26 9.06 11.57
CA ARG A 13 -13.48 10.51 11.41
C ARG A 13 -12.48 11.31 12.23
N CYS A 14 -12.32 10.97 13.51
CA CYS A 14 -11.34 11.59 14.40
C CYS A 14 -9.93 11.41 13.85
N ARG A 15 -9.56 10.19 13.43
CA ARG A 15 -8.23 9.93 12.85
C ARG A 15 -7.95 10.83 11.63
N LYS A 16 -8.92 11.00 10.71
CA LYS A 16 -8.74 11.86 9.54
C LYS A 16 -8.46 13.31 9.93
N PHE A 17 -9.01 13.78 11.04
CA PHE A 17 -8.78 15.14 11.56
C PHE A 17 -7.38 15.31 12.16
N PHE A 18 -6.82 14.26 12.77
CA PHE A 18 -5.51 14.33 13.43
C PHE A 18 -4.31 13.93 12.54
N VAL A 19 -4.53 13.28 11.39
CA VAL A 19 -3.44 12.86 10.50
C VAL A 19 -2.95 14.05 9.68
N LYS A 20 -1.66 14.40 9.85
CA LYS A 20 -0.96 15.39 9.02
C LYS A 20 -0.41 14.72 7.76
N PRO A 21 -0.83 15.13 6.56
CA PRO A 21 -0.26 14.62 5.31
C PRO A 21 1.23 14.96 5.23
N GLN A 22 2.02 14.02 4.72
CA GLN A 22 3.44 14.23 4.43
C GLN A 22 3.64 14.18 2.93
N THR A 23 4.34 15.16 2.37
CA THR A 23 4.69 15.21 0.95
C THR A 23 6.08 14.64 0.75
N LEU A 24 6.22 13.76 -0.23
CA LEU A 24 7.52 13.21 -0.64
C LEU A 24 8.00 13.94 -1.90
N PRO A 25 9.32 14.08 -2.12
CA PRO A 25 9.87 14.73 -3.32
C PRO A 25 9.70 13.89 -4.61
N VAL A 26 9.07 12.72 -4.51
CA VAL A 26 8.84 11.77 -5.61
C VAL A 26 7.34 11.56 -5.83
N LYS A 27 6.97 11.09 -7.02
CA LYS A 27 5.59 10.71 -7.33
C LYS A 27 5.19 9.47 -6.52
N VAL A 28 4.04 9.55 -5.85
CA VAL A 28 3.51 8.46 -5.01
C VAL A 28 2.14 8.06 -5.50
N ILE A 29 1.94 6.76 -5.74
CA ILE A 29 0.64 6.18 -6.09
C ILE A 29 0.21 5.25 -4.96
N SER A 30 -0.94 5.53 -4.34
CA SER A 30 -1.52 4.66 -3.30
C SER A 30 -2.53 3.70 -3.92
N VAL A 31 -2.29 2.40 -3.80
CA VAL A 31 -3.22 1.36 -4.27
C VAL A 31 -3.89 0.71 -3.06
N GLY A 32 -5.15 1.10 -2.82
CA GLY A 32 -5.97 0.60 -1.72
C GLY A 32 -7.23 -0.11 -2.21
N ASN A 33 -7.99 -0.69 -1.28
CA ASN A 33 -9.34 -1.17 -1.56
C ASN A 33 -10.26 -0.82 -0.40
N LEU A 34 -11.54 -0.63 -0.69
CA LEU A 34 -12.57 -0.31 0.31
C LEU A 34 -13.06 -1.55 1.06
N THR A 35 -12.99 -2.72 0.44
CA THR A 35 -13.47 -4.00 0.99
C THR A 35 -12.34 -4.85 1.58
N LEU A 36 -12.63 -5.60 2.64
CA LEU A 36 -11.75 -6.65 3.15
C LEU A 36 -11.84 -7.87 2.21
N GLY A 37 -10.74 -8.23 1.52
CA GLY A 37 -10.73 -9.35 0.57
C GLY A 37 -9.72 -9.23 -0.58
N GLY A 38 -9.67 -10.27 -1.41
CA GLY A 38 -8.82 -10.41 -2.60
C GLY A 38 -9.33 -9.58 -3.79
N THR A 39 -9.11 -8.28 -3.74
CA THR A 39 -9.72 -7.33 -4.68
C THR A 39 -8.78 -6.87 -5.80
N GLY A 40 -7.93 -7.78 -6.28
CA GLY A 40 -7.04 -7.49 -7.41
C GLY A 40 -5.97 -6.41 -7.17
N LYS A 41 -5.76 -5.95 -5.92
CA LYS A 41 -4.74 -4.93 -5.60
C LYS A 41 -3.36 -5.34 -6.09
N THR A 42 -2.98 -6.60 -5.86
CA THR A 42 -1.67 -7.11 -6.29
C THR A 42 -1.52 -7.11 -7.81
N PRO A 43 -2.46 -7.66 -8.62
CA PRO A 43 -2.46 -7.46 -10.08
C PRO A 43 -2.39 -6.00 -10.51
N ALA A 44 -3.15 -5.10 -9.88
CA ALA A 44 -3.16 -3.68 -10.22
C ALA A 44 -1.79 -3.01 -9.95
N VAL A 45 -1.16 -3.32 -8.80
CA VAL A 45 0.18 -2.82 -8.47
C VAL A 45 1.21 -3.32 -9.49
N ILE A 46 1.12 -4.58 -9.91
CA ILE A 46 2.03 -5.15 -10.93
C ILE A 46 1.87 -4.41 -12.26
N ALA A 47 0.64 -4.21 -12.73
CA ALA A 47 0.36 -3.50 -13.98
C ALA A 47 0.87 -2.05 -13.94
N ILE A 48 0.63 -1.32 -12.85
CA ILE A 48 1.12 0.05 -12.67
C ILE A 48 2.65 0.09 -12.67
N ALA A 49 3.31 -0.86 -11.99
CA ALA A 49 4.76 -0.91 -11.94
C ALA A 49 5.38 -1.25 -13.30
N GLN A 50 4.75 -2.14 -14.07
CA GLN A 50 5.18 -2.46 -15.44
C GLN A 50 5.07 -1.24 -16.36
N GLU A 51 3.91 -0.60 -16.38
CA GLU A 51 3.68 0.62 -17.17
C GLU A 51 4.65 1.75 -16.78
N ALA A 52 4.90 1.94 -15.48
CA ALA A 52 5.88 2.93 -15.02
C ALA A 52 7.29 2.61 -15.52
N LYS A 53 7.67 1.33 -15.52
CA LYS A 53 8.96 0.88 -16.03
C LYS A 53 9.07 1.08 -17.54
N GLU A 54 8.02 0.79 -18.31
CA GLU A 54 7.96 1.01 -19.76
C GLU A 54 8.12 2.50 -20.12
N ARG A 55 7.62 3.39 -19.27
CA ARG A 55 7.82 4.84 -19.37
C ARG A 55 9.18 5.32 -18.88
N GLY A 56 10.09 4.42 -18.51
CA GLY A 56 11.46 4.75 -18.07
C GLY A 56 11.58 5.14 -16.59
N PHE A 57 10.54 4.97 -15.78
CA PHE A 57 10.65 5.19 -14.33
C PHE A 57 11.26 3.98 -13.62
N MET A 58 11.81 4.21 -12.43
CA MET A 58 12.30 3.17 -11.51
C MET A 58 11.31 3.03 -10.33
N PRO A 59 10.22 2.24 -10.48
CA PRO A 59 9.22 2.13 -9.43
C PRO A 59 9.73 1.37 -8.21
N CYS A 60 9.38 1.85 -7.02
CA CYS A 60 9.56 1.14 -5.75
C CYS A 60 8.20 0.77 -5.17
N ILE A 61 8.00 -0.51 -4.83
CA ILE A 61 6.74 -1.00 -4.25
C ILE A 61 6.88 -1.05 -2.73
N LEU A 62 6.12 -0.21 -2.04
CA LEU A 62 6.03 -0.21 -0.58
C LEU A 62 4.88 -1.11 -0.14
N THR A 63 5.17 -2.08 0.72
CA THR A 63 4.15 -2.95 1.32
C THR A 63 4.17 -2.83 2.84
N ARG A 64 3.04 -3.11 3.50
CA ARG A 64 2.95 -3.08 4.97
C ARG A 64 3.69 -4.23 5.63
N GLY A 65 4.04 -5.30 4.89
CA GLY A 65 4.60 -6.51 5.48
C GLY A 65 3.65 -7.19 6.47
N TYR A 66 2.37 -7.37 6.12
CA TYR A 66 1.40 -8.01 7.01
C TYR A 66 1.88 -9.42 7.41
N LYS A 67 1.90 -9.71 8.72
CA LYS A 67 2.52 -10.92 9.33
C LYS A 67 4.05 -11.06 9.15
N GLY A 68 4.73 -10.00 8.73
CA GLY A 68 6.20 -9.96 8.69
C GLY A 68 6.81 -9.92 10.10
N LYS A 69 8.06 -10.41 10.23
CA LYS A 69 8.81 -10.42 11.49
C LYS A 69 9.73 -9.19 11.67
N SER A 70 9.88 -8.36 10.65
CA SER A 70 10.71 -7.15 10.72
C SER A 70 10.06 -6.11 11.62
N LYS A 71 10.86 -5.48 12.49
CA LYS A 71 10.41 -4.42 13.41
C LYS A 71 10.36 -3.02 12.78
N GLY A 72 10.88 -2.86 11.56
CA GLY A 72 10.98 -1.56 10.89
C GLY A 72 11.03 -1.66 9.37
N PRO A 73 11.22 -0.52 8.68
CA PRO A 73 11.42 -0.50 7.23
C PRO A 73 12.55 -1.45 6.86
N CYS A 74 12.28 -2.38 5.96
CA CYS A 74 13.26 -3.34 5.50
C CYS A 74 13.16 -3.48 3.98
N TRP A 75 14.32 -3.62 3.35
CA TRP A 75 14.39 -3.94 1.94
C TRP A 75 14.17 -5.45 1.79
N ILE A 76 13.06 -5.85 1.16
CA ILE A 76 12.75 -7.28 0.98
C ILE A 76 13.47 -7.85 -0.25
N GLY A 77 13.71 -7.03 -1.27
CA GLY A 77 14.43 -7.46 -2.45
C GLY A 77 14.46 -6.38 -3.53
N GLU A 78 15.44 -6.51 -4.41
CA GLU A 78 15.54 -5.72 -5.62
C GLU A 78 14.83 -6.47 -6.76
N GLY A 79 14.08 -5.75 -7.61
CA GLY A 79 13.18 -6.29 -8.64
C GLY A 79 13.84 -7.08 -9.78
N ARG A 80 14.89 -7.87 -9.52
CA ARG A 80 15.22 -9.05 -10.30
C ARG A 80 14.07 -10.03 -10.06
N GLY A 81 13.08 -10.01 -10.97
CA GLY A 81 11.83 -10.76 -10.84
C GLY A 81 12.07 -12.15 -10.27
N ALA A 82 11.20 -12.57 -9.35
CA ALA A 82 11.19 -13.91 -8.79
C ALA A 82 11.09 -14.95 -9.91
N ARG A 83 12.23 -15.35 -10.46
CA ARG A 83 12.41 -16.47 -11.36
C ARG A 83 13.00 -17.57 -10.47
N GLY A 84 12.13 -18.48 -10.05
CA GLY A 84 12.45 -19.83 -9.56
C GLY A 84 13.41 -19.96 -8.37
N LYS A 85 12.86 -20.35 -7.23
CA LYS A 85 13.23 -21.66 -6.70
C LYS A 85 11.98 -22.51 -6.68
#